data_AF-A0A0D2LJV6-F1
#
_entry.id   AF-A0A0D2LJV6-F1
#
_cell.length_a   1.000
_cell.length_b   1.000
_cell.length_c   1.000
_cell.angle_alpha   90.00
_cell.angle_beta   90.00
_cell.angle_gamma   90.00
#
_symmetry.space_group_name_H-M   'P 1'
#
loop_
_entity.id
_entity.type
_entity.pdbx_description
1 polymer ?
#
loop_
_entity_poly.entity_id
_entity_poly.type
_entity_poly.pdbx_seq_one_letter_code
_entity_poly.pdbx_strand_id
1 'polypeptide(L)'
;MLAHHLPCPGGALWRTAADRRLVSISGGKVVAAWIYDDPRLANTSHARHQGGAFLVVPSLAELEGALPAVAHAMSALGTDCAGGTLHVAVCGSDAVKLSPGAEQLLAGGALGAAEPGAKVFSSAELISHDAPAAAAAHGNGNGAAALARGAGMGPQEKARRVAAAVADAKATLRRLQVATVSVLAPGMSTMPLRSGFVWDEAADCFKYDPFLRQVEGPVARLLELDKLSSQQVAYTPSRNRQWHMYACSDREPRGPELKRLFLRGQVRQLGHPALLAAQYSGNTPAVAAAAVKELEEALPPSRGARVPLAARAPALRPPPTPRRGSPFSP
;
A
#
# COMPACT_ATOMS: atom_id res chain seq x y z
N MET A 1 27.32 -24.03 9.41
CA MET A 1 28.24 -24.49 10.45
C MET A 1 27.55 -24.29 11.80
N LEU A 2 27.27 -25.43 12.43
CA LEU A 2 26.87 -25.71 13.81
C LEU A 2 26.44 -24.57 14.75
N ALA A 3 25.21 -24.74 15.24
CA ALA A 3 24.75 -24.25 16.52
C ALA A 3 25.50 -24.96 17.68
N HIS A 4 25.69 -24.24 18.79
CA HIS A 4 25.82 -24.83 20.12
C HIS A 4 24.95 -24.06 21.14
N HIS A 5 24.03 -24.83 21.74
CA HIS A 5 23.21 -24.72 22.96
C HIS A 5 23.81 -23.88 24.13
N LEU A 6 23.13 -23.29 25.13
CA LEU A 6 21.75 -23.16 25.71
C LEU A 6 21.86 -22.13 26.90
N PRO A 7 20.89 -21.93 27.82
CA PRO A 7 19.56 -21.30 27.74
C PRO A 7 19.41 -20.09 28.71
N CYS A 8 18.37 -19.25 28.57
CA CYS A 8 17.65 -18.63 29.72
C CYS A 8 16.38 -17.87 29.27
N PRO A 9 15.33 -17.81 30.13
CA PRO A 9 14.02 -17.24 29.82
C PRO A 9 13.98 -15.72 30.10
N GLY A 10 13.39 -14.95 29.19
CA GLY A 10 13.26 -13.51 29.33
C GLY A 10 13.68 -12.80 28.04
N GLY A 11 12.75 -12.09 27.41
CA GLY A 11 12.87 -11.57 26.05
C GLY A 11 14.21 -10.91 25.72
N ALA A 12 14.82 -11.33 24.60
CA ALA A 12 16.07 -10.76 24.11
C ALA A 12 15.83 -9.36 23.49
N LEU A 13 16.49 -8.36 24.05
CA LEU A 13 16.47 -6.96 23.60
C LEU A 13 17.75 -6.67 22.80
N TRP A 14 17.66 -6.53 21.47
CA TRP A 14 18.80 -6.21 20.61
C TRP A 14 18.91 -4.68 20.42
N ARG A 15 20.06 -4.06 20.73
CA ARG A 15 20.33 -2.62 20.53
C ARG A 15 21.47 -2.39 19.54
N THR A 16 21.30 -1.45 18.60
CA THR A 16 22.37 -0.94 17.70
C THR A 16 22.45 0.59 17.79
N ALA A 17 23.67 1.16 17.78
CA ALA A 17 23.95 2.52 18.28
C ALA A 17 23.54 3.70 17.35
N ALA A 18 23.18 3.48 16.09
CA ALA A 18 22.76 4.56 15.18
C ALA A 18 21.27 4.56 14.84
N ASP A 19 20.55 3.51 15.25
CA ASP A 19 19.13 3.30 14.97
C ASP A 19 18.58 2.47 16.13
N ARG A 20 17.85 3.11 17.04
CA ARG A 20 17.34 2.43 18.24
C ARG A 20 16.15 1.57 17.81
N ARG A 21 16.40 0.26 17.76
CA ARG A 21 15.39 -0.76 17.47
C ARG A 21 15.21 -1.62 18.70
N LEU A 22 14.00 -2.14 18.88
CA LEU A 22 13.64 -3.05 19.94
C LEU A 22 12.73 -4.12 19.34
N VAL A 23 13.04 -5.38 19.62
CA VAL A 23 12.15 -6.51 19.27
C VAL A 23 11.85 -7.25 20.56
N SER A 24 10.58 -7.56 20.79
CA SER A 24 10.10 -8.34 21.93
C SER A 24 9.12 -9.40 21.45
N ILE A 25 9.25 -10.60 21.99
CA ILE A 25 8.36 -11.72 21.72
C ILE A 25 7.81 -12.18 23.06
N SER A 26 6.50 -12.02 23.28
CA SER A 26 5.85 -12.45 24.52
C SER A 26 4.41 -12.91 24.26
N GLY A 27 4.01 -14.03 24.87
CA GLY A 27 2.64 -14.53 24.77
C GLY A 27 2.13 -14.76 23.34
N GLY A 28 2.99 -15.20 22.41
CA GLY A 28 2.64 -15.41 21.01
C GLY A 28 2.55 -14.13 20.16
N LYS A 29 2.86 -12.96 20.74
CA LYS A 29 2.87 -11.67 20.06
C LYS A 29 4.30 -11.28 19.71
N VAL A 30 4.50 -10.81 18.49
CA VAL A 30 5.78 -10.23 18.06
C VAL A 30 5.60 -8.73 17.96
N VAL A 31 6.40 -7.99 18.73
CA VAL A 31 6.42 -6.54 18.71
C VAL A 31 7.81 -6.09 18.30
N ALA A 32 7.89 -5.23 17.30
CA ALA A 32 9.09 -4.46 17.02
C ALA A 32 8.76 -2.97 17.16
N ALA A 33 9.69 -2.19 17.69
CA ALA A 33 9.59 -0.74 17.72
C ALA A 33 10.92 -0.14 17.26
N TRP A 34 10.87 1.02 16.63
CA TRP A 34 12.04 1.73 16.14
C TRP A 34 11.82 3.24 16.16
N ILE A 35 12.93 3.97 16.18
CA ILE A 35 12.97 5.41 15.97
C ILE A 35 13.84 5.64 14.76
N TYR A 36 13.45 6.56 13.88
CA TYR A 36 14.30 7.00 12.77
C TYR A 36 14.25 8.53 12.62
N ASP A 37 15.32 9.09 12.08
CA ASP A 37 15.39 10.48 11.60
C ASP A 37 15.41 10.46 10.08
N ASP A 38 14.40 11.03 9.42
CA ASP A 38 14.38 11.13 7.97
C ASP A 38 14.77 12.56 7.53
N PRO A 39 16.03 12.79 7.09
CA PRO A 39 16.47 14.12 6.66
C PRO A 39 15.73 14.61 5.42
N ARG A 40 15.10 13.73 4.64
CA ARG A 40 14.32 14.11 3.45
C ARG A 40 13.04 14.87 3.82
N LEU A 41 12.58 14.75 5.07
CA LEU A 41 11.44 15.50 5.58
C LEU A 41 11.79 16.92 6.02
N ALA A 42 13.07 17.32 6.03
CA ALA A 42 13.51 18.62 6.53
C ALA A 42 12.85 19.83 5.85
N ASN A 43 12.42 19.68 4.59
CA ASN A 43 11.75 20.73 3.82
C ASN A 43 10.24 20.48 3.66
N THR A 44 9.66 19.60 4.47
CA THR A 44 8.22 19.29 4.48
C THR A 44 7.58 19.79 5.77
N SER A 45 6.26 19.77 5.85
CA SER A 45 5.51 20.04 7.09
C SER A 45 5.57 18.90 8.12
N HIS A 46 6.23 17.78 7.80
CA HIS A 46 6.28 16.60 8.64
C HIS A 46 7.50 16.58 9.57
N ALA A 47 7.34 16.07 10.79
CA ALA A 47 8.44 15.89 11.73
C ALA A 47 9.49 14.92 11.19
N ARG A 48 10.77 15.27 11.33
CA ARG A 48 11.89 14.42 10.87
C ARG A 48 12.12 13.20 11.75
N HIS A 49 12.10 13.40 13.07
CA HIS A 49 12.18 12.31 14.05
C HIS A 49 10.84 11.63 14.19
N GLN A 50 10.75 10.35 13.83
CA GLN A 50 9.53 9.57 13.90
C GLN A 50 9.75 8.24 14.60
N GLY A 51 8.73 7.82 15.35
CA GLY A 51 8.64 6.48 15.90
C GLY A 51 7.84 5.56 14.98
N GLY A 52 8.16 4.28 15.01
CA GLY A 52 7.36 3.26 14.38
C GLY A 52 7.28 2.01 15.23
N ALA A 53 6.20 1.25 15.06
CA ALA A 53 6.07 -0.06 15.65
C ALA A 53 5.45 -1.04 14.65
N PHE A 54 5.75 -2.31 14.84
CA PHE A 54 5.19 -3.44 14.12
C PHE A 54 4.67 -4.44 15.13
N LEU A 55 3.44 -4.88 14.94
CA LEU A 55 2.75 -5.79 15.83
C LEU A 55 2.22 -6.97 15.00
N VAL A 56 2.53 -8.19 15.43
CA VAL A 56 1.90 -9.41 14.90
C VAL A 56 0.86 -9.91 15.90
N VAL A 57 -0.36 -10.08 15.42
CA VAL A 57 -1.47 -10.69 16.18
C VAL A 57 -2.09 -11.84 15.39
N PRO A 58 -2.65 -12.86 16.05
CA PRO A 58 -3.29 -13.96 15.34
C PRO A 58 -4.67 -13.56 14.78
N SER A 59 -5.38 -12.61 15.39
CA SER A 59 -6.68 -12.11 14.92
C SER A 59 -6.88 -10.64 15.22
N LEU A 60 -7.82 -9.98 14.53
CA LEU A 60 -8.22 -8.59 14.82
C LEU A 60 -8.80 -8.44 16.25
N ALA A 61 -9.44 -9.48 16.79
CA ALA A 61 -9.98 -9.50 18.15
C ALA A 61 -8.90 -9.30 19.23
N GLU A 62 -7.65 -9.65 18.93
CA GLU A 62 -6.54 -9.54 19.87
C GLU A 62 -5.77 -8.22 19.75
N LEU A 63 -6.14 -7.36 18.80
CA LEU A 63 -5.45 -6.10 18.53
C LEU A 63 -5.34 -5.25 19.78
N GLU A 64 -6.47 -4.89 20.40
CA GLU A 64 -6.48 -4.00 21.55
C GLU A 64 -5.67 -4.56 22.73
N GLY A 65 -5.86 -5.85 23.06
CA GLY A 65 -5.13 -6.52 24.12
C GLY A 65 -3.64 -6.72 23.85
N ALA A 66 -3.16 -6.49 22.62
CA ALA A 66 -1.74 -6.55 22.28
C ALA A 66 -1.04 -5.19 22.31
N LEU A 67 -1.78 -4.08 22.22
CA LEU A 67 -1.22 -2.73 22.22
C LEU A 67 -0.43 -2.35 23.49
N PRO A 68 -0.71 -2.86 24.71
CA PRO A 68 0.14 -2.57 25.87
C PRO A 68 1.60 -3.01 25.69
N ALA A 69 1.85 -4.10 24.96
CA ALA A 69 3.21 -4.54 24.65
C ALA A 69 3.92 -3.58 23.69
N VAL A 70 3.18 -2.97 22.75
CA VAL A 70 3.67 -1.90 21.88
C VAL A 70 4.01 -0.66 22.70
N ALA A 71 3.14 -0.25 23.63
CA ALA A 71 3.38 0.90 24.51
C ALA A 71 4.68 0.72 25.30
N HIS A 72 4.88 -0.46 25.88
CA HIS A 72 6.09 -0.79 26.60
C HIS A 72 7.34 -0.74 25.70
N ALA A 73 7.27 -1.33 24.50
CA ALA A 73 8.35 -1.31 23.53
C ALA A 73 8.74 0.12 23.09
N MET A 74 7.75 0.97 22.80
CA MET A 74 7.97 2.37 22.42
C MET A 74 8.54 3.18 23.59
N SER A 75 7.96 3.05 24.78
CA SER A 75 8.46 3.72 26.00
C SER A 75 9.91 3.33 26.31
N ALA A 76 10.28 2.06 26.15
CA ALA A 76 11.65 1.58 26.37
C ALA A 76 12.69 2.15 25.39
N LEU A 77 12.25 2.65 24.22
CA LEU A 77 13.12 3.36 23.27
C LEU A 77 13.35 4.83 23.66
N GLY A 78 12.57 5.35 24.62
CA GLY A 78 12.55 6.75 25.01
C GLY A 78 11.84 7.64 23.98
N THR A 79 10.85 7.10 23.27
CA THR A 79 10.06 7.90 22.32
C THR A 79 8.98 8.68 23.04
N ASP A 80 9.14 10.00 23.10
CA ASP A 80 8.00 10.93 23.21
C ASP A 80 7.46 11.29 21.81
N CYS A 81 7.71 10.43 20.82
CA CYS A 81 7.50 10.71 19.41
C CYS A 81 6.00 10.67 19.06
N ALA A 82 5.34 11.81 19.20
CA ALA A 82 4.03 12.02 18.62
C ALA A 82 4.10 11.88 17.09
N GLY A 83 3.11 11.21 16.51
CA GLY A 83 2.97 11.12 15.05
C GLY A 83 3.58 9.87 14.41
N GLY A 84 3.87 8.84 15.21
CA GLY A 84 4.45 7.59 14.73
C GLY A 84 3.51 6.74 13.86
N THR A 85 4.06 5.66 13.29
CA THR A 85 3.32 4.68 12.47
C THR A 85 3.27 3.33 13.16
N LEU A 86 2.06 2.77 13.36
CA LEU A 86 1.88 1.38 13.78
C LEU A 86 1.51 0.51 12.59
N HIS A 87 2.30 -0.52 12.34
CA HIS A 87 1.99 -1.58 11.41
C HIS A 87 1.47 -2.79 12.18
N VAL A 88 0.37 -3.38 11.73
CA VAL A 88 -0.22 -4.59 12.31
C VAL A 88 -0.27 -5.66 11.24
N ALA A 89 0.32 -6.82 11.50
CA ALA A 89 0.15 -8.01 10.67
C ALA A 89 -0.73 -9.02 11.40
N VAL A 90 -1.74 -9.52 10.70
CA VAL A 90 -2.66 -10.53 11.22
C VAL A 90 -2.38 -11.85 10.52
N CYS A 91 -2.12 -12.93 11.27
CA CYS A 91 -1.55 -14.16 10.70
C CYS A 91 -2.29 -15.46 11.05
N GLY A 92 -3.32 -15.43 11.90
CA GLY A 92 -4.04 -16.64 12.31
C GLY A 92 -5.07 -17.13 11.30
N SER A 93 -5.55 -18.35 11.48
CA SER A 93 -6.66 -18.93 10.72
C SER A 93 -7.94 -18.11 10.83
N ASP A 94 -8.14 -17.48 11.99
CA ASP A 94 -9.27 -16.59 12.29
C ASP A 94 -8.86 -15.11 12.19
N ALA A 95 -7.98 -14.75 11.26
CA ALA A 95 -7.40 -13.41 11.18
C ALA A 95 -8.45 -12.27 11.23
N VAL A 96 -9.59 -12.45 10.59
CA VAL A 96 -10.66 -11.43 10.50
C VAL A 96 -11.71 -11.51 11.62
N LYS A 97 -11.49 -12.36 12.63
CA LYS A 97 -12.34 -12.43 13.83
C LYS A 97 -12.22 -11.14 14.62
N LEU A 98 -13.37 -10.60 15.04
CA LEU A 98 -13.48 -9.34 15.76
C LEU A 98 -13.67 -9.55 17.27
N SER A 99 -13.35 -8.52 18.04
CA SER A 99 -13.77 -8.40 19.44
C SER A 99 -15.28 -8.12 19.51
N PRO A 100 -15.96 -8.39 20.63
CA PRO A 100 -17.37 -8.04 20.80
C PRO A 100 -17.66 -6.54 20.58
N GLY A 101 -16.76 -5.66 21.02
CA GLY A 101 -16.86 -4.21 20.81
C GLY A 101 -16.80 -3.83 19.33
N ALA A 102 -15.83 -4.39 18.59
CA ALA A 102 -15.73 -4.18 17.15
C ALA A 102 -16.93 -4.76 16.38
N GLU A 103 -17.48 -5.91 16.79
CA GLU A 103 -18.70 -6.45 16.19
C GLU A 103 -19.90 -5.52 16.39
N GLN A 104 -20.04 -4.95 17.59
CA GLN A 104 -21.11 -4.00 17.88
C GLN A 104 -20.98 -2.72 17.05
N LEU A 105 -19.77 -2.19 16.90
CA LEU A 105 -19.50 -1.02 16.05
C LEU A 105 -19.84 -1.29 14.58
N LEU A 106 -19.46 -2.46 14.07
CA LEU A 106 -19.73 -2.86 12.69
C LEU A 106 -21.23 -3.07 12.44
N ALA A 107 -21.93 -3.74 13.36
CA ALA A 107 -23.37 -4.00 13.25
C ALA A 107 -24.21 -2.71 13.38
N GLY A 108 -23.78 -1.79 14.25
CA GLY A 108 -24.46 -0.52 14.47
C GLY A 108 -24.23 0.53 13.38
N GLY A 109 -23.38 0.27 12.38
CA GLY A 109 -23.02 1.25 11.34
C GLY A 109 -22.26 2.47 11.88
N ALA A 110 -21.64 2.35 13.05
CA ALA A 110 -21.06 3.46 13.81
C ALA A 110 -19.58 3.75 13.45
N LEU A 111 -19.10 3.24 12.31
CA LEU A 111 -17.70 3.39 11.91
C LEU A 111 -17.38 4.80 11.36
N GLY A 112 -18.37 5.59 10.94
CA GLY A 112 -18.19 7.00 10.58
C GLY A 112 -17.08 7.21 9.54
N ALA A 113 -16.11 8.07 9.85
CA ALA A 113 -14.96 8.36 8.98
C ALA A 113 -13.97 7.19 8.83
N ALA A 114 -14.06 6.16 9.67
CA ALA A 114 -13.28 4.93 9.55
C ALA A 114 -13.82 3.99 8.46
N GLU A 115 -15.06 4.18 7.97
CA GLU A 115 -15.61 3.35 6.90
C GLU A 115 -14.80 3.52 5.61
N PRO A 116 -14.31 2.42 5.00
CA PRO A 116 -13.75 2.49 3.66
C PRO A 116 -14.86 2.78 2.64
N GLY A 117 -14.72 3.88 1.90
CA GLY A 117 -15.70 4.26 0.87
C GLY A 117 -15.78 3.22 -0.27
N ALA A 118 -16.98 2.98 -0.80
CA ALA A 118 -17.19 2.01 -1.90
C ALA A 118 -16.31 2.29 -3.14
N LYS A 119 -16.02 3.57 -3.41
CA LYS A 119 -15.15 4.01 -4.52
C LYS A 119 -13.68 3.64 -4.33
N VAL A 120 -13.24 3.35 -3.11
CA VAL A 120 -11.86 2.90 -2.80
C VAL A 120 -11.54 1.58 -3.51
N PHE A 121 -12.55 0.74 -3.76
CA PHE A 121 -12.40 -0.56 -4.40
C PHE A 121 -12.93 -0.61 -5.84
N SER A 122 -13.58 0.45 -6.32
CA SER A 122 -14.19 0.53 -7.64
C SER A 122 -13.23 1.09 -8.69
N SER A 123 -12.33 0.25 -9.19
CA SER A 123 -11.72 0.39 -10.52
C SER A 123 -11.29 -1.01 -10.93
N ALA A 124 -12.16 -1.74 -11.63
CA ALA A 124 -11.95 -3.09 -12.19
C ALA A 124 -10.69 -3.80 -11.67
N GLU A 125 -10.81 -4.39 -10.48
CA GLU A 125 -9.82 -5.15 -9.71
C GLU A 125 -8.40 -5.22 -10.31
N LEU A 126 -7.47 -4.34 -9.90
CA LEU A 126 -6.02 -4.57 -9.75
C LEU A 126 -5.33 -5.71 -10.58
N ILE A 127 -5.61 -5.88 -11.89
CA ILE A 127 -5.19 -7.00 -12.78
C ILE A 127 -6.19 -8.17 -12.83
N SER A 128 -7.29 -8.03 -13.60
CA SER A 128 -7.89 -9.17 -14.29
C SER A 128 -7.55 -9.08 -15.79
N HIS A 129 -6.40 -9.67 -16.16
CA HIS A 129 -6.16 -10.09 -17.52
C HIS A 129 -6.81 -11.48 -17.69
N ASP A 130 -7.57 -11.64 -18.78
CA ASP A 130 -8.29 -12.84 -19.24
C ASP A 130 -9.74 -13.06 -18.75
N ALA A 131 -10.67 -12.27 -19.29
CA ALA A 131 -11.91 -12.74 -19.95
C ALA A 131 -12.72 -11.55 -20.52
N PRO A 132 -13.39 -11.69 -21.69
CA PRO A 132 -14.15 -10.59 -22.30
C PRO A 132 -15.59 -10.53 -21.78
N ALA A 133 -16.28 -9.44 -22.17
CA ALA A 133 -17.72 -9.18 -22.08
C ALA A 133 -18.19 -8.61 -20.72
N ALA A 134 -19.21 -7.76 -20.62
CA ALA A 134 -20.03 -7.02 -21.58
C ALA A 134 -20.94 -6.08 -20.76
N ALA A 135 -21.57 -5.16 -21.49
CA ALA A 135 -22.86 -4.55 -21.20
C ALA A 135 -22.96 -3.54 -20.05
N ALA A 136 -23.35 -2.34 -20.47
CA ALA A 136 -23.96 -1.30 -19.67
C ALA A 136 -25.25 -1.79 -18.98
N ALA A 137 -25.53 -1.27 -17.79
CA ALA A 137 -26.91 -1.05 -17.33
C ALA A 137 -26.95 0.06 -16.27
N HIS A 138 -27.66 1.13 -16.60
CA HIS A 138 -28.34 2.00 -15.65
C HIS A 138 -29.42 1.20 -14.89
N GLY A 139 -29.68 1.54 -13.63
CA GLY A 139 -30.99 1.30 -13.00
C GLY A 139 -30.98 0.67 -11.61
N ASN A 140 -31.19 1.53 -10.62
CA ASN A 140 -32.14 1.44 -9.49
C ASN A 140 -32.23 0.18 -8.59
N GLY A 141 -32.09 0.42 -7.27
CA GLY A 141 -32.97 -0.10 -6.21
C GLY A 141 -33.01 -1.61 -5.90
N ASN A 142 -32.59 -1.94 -4.67
CA ASN A 142 -32.83 -3.18 -3.90
C ASN A 142 -32.29 -4.50 -4.46
N GLY A 143 -31.49 -5.18 -3.63
CA GLY A 143 -31.03 -6.54 -3.89
C GLY A 143 -30.38 -7.19 -2.68
N ALA A 144 -31.19 -7.56 -1.68
CA ALA A 144 -30.84 -8.66 -0.81
C ALA A 144 -30.81 -9.95 -1.65
N ALA A 145 -29.80 -10.79 -1.39
CA ALA A 145 -29.59 -12.14 -1.89
C ALA A 145 -29.20 -12.32 -3.37
N ALA A 146 -27.91 -12.57 -3.60
CA ALA A 146 -27.47 -13.52 -4.61
C ALA A 146 -26.57 -14.57 -3.92
N LEU A 147 -26.99 -15.83 -4.05
CA LEU A 147 -26.58 -16.97 -3.24
C LEU A 147 -25.14 -17.44 -3.45
N ALA A 148 -24.59 -17.92 -2.33
CA ALA A 148 -23.37 -18.66 -2.10
C ALA A 148 -23.03 -19.77 -3.11
N ARG A 149 -21.75 -19.79 -3.55
CA ARG A 149 -20.94 -21.01 -3.71
C ARG A 149 -19.48 -20.72 -3.30
N GLY A 150 -19.11 -21.12 -2.08
CA GLY A 150 -17.72 -21.43 -1.67
C GLY A 150 -16.68 -20.31 -1.51
N ALA A 151 -17.03 -19.02 -1.58
CA ALA A 151 -16.05 -17.94 -1.57
C ALA A 151 -15.89 -17.28 -0.19
N GLY A 152 -14.65 -17.12 0.28
CA GLY A 152 -14.35 -16.38 1.51
C GLY A 152 -14.84 -14.93 1.50
N MET A 153 -14.77 -14.27 2.65
CA MET A 153 -15.13 -12.87 2.86
C MET A 153 -14.53 -11.93 1.80
N GLY A 154 -15.35 -11.08 1.19
CA GLY A 154 -14.91 -10.12 0.16
C GLY A 154 -13.98 -9.02 0.70
N PRO A 155 -13.15 -8.38 -0.15
CA PRO A 155 -12.17 -7.38 0.27
C PRO A 155 -12.77 -6.17 1.01
N GLN A 156 -13.95 -5.71 0.60
CA GLN A 156 -14.64 -4.59 1.25
C GLN A 156 -15.09 -4.96 2.66
N GLU A 157 -15.69 -6.13 2.86
CA GLU A 157 -16.09 -6.61 4.19
C GLU A 157 -14.88 -6.80 5.10
N LYS A 158 -13.76 -7.33 4.58
CA LYS A 158 -12.49 -7.40 5.32
C LYS A 158 -12.02 -6.01 5.77
N ALA A 159 -12.04 -5.03 4.88
CA ALA A 159 -11.62 -3.67 5.21
C ALA A 159 -12.54 -3.02 6.27
N ARG A 160 -13.85 -3.27 6.21
CA ARG A 160 -14.81 -2.79 7.24
C ARG A 160 -14.54 -3.43 8.60
N ARG A 161 -14.23 -4.73 8.63
CA ARG A 161 -13.84 -5.42 9.87
C ARG A 161 -12.55 -4.86 10.45
N VAL A 162 -11.54 -4.61 9.60
CA VAL A 162 -10.32 -3.95 10.04
C VAL A 162 -10.61 -2.55 10.60
N ALA A 163 -11.46 -1.76 9.92
CA ALA A 163 -11.88 -0.45 10.41
C ALA A 163 -12.57 -0.53 11.77
N ALA A 164 -13.45 -1.52 11.97
CA ALA A 164 -14.09 -1.78 13.26
C ALA A 164 -13.08 -2.11 14.36
N ALA A 165 -12.10 -2.97 14.10
CA ALA A 165 -11.07 -3.31 15.08
C ALA A 165 -10.20 -2.10 15.45
N VAL A 166 -9.86 -1.25 14.47
CA VAL A 166 -9.10 -0.02 14.73
C VAL A 166 -9.93 1.00 15.51
N ALA A 167 -11.22 1.14 15.19
CA ALA A 167 -12.14 2.02 15.91
C ALA A 167 -12.37 1.57 17.37
N ASP A 168 -12.51 0.26 17.59
CA ASP A 168 -12.62 -0.34 18.93
C ASP A 168 -11.35 -0.06 19.76
N ALA A 169 -10.17 -0.22 19.16
CA ALA A 169 -8.88 0.04 19.80
C ALA A 169 -8.51 1.54 19.91
N LYS A 170 -9.40 2.48 19.54
CA LYS A 170 -9.11 3.92 19.41
C LYS A 170 -8.41 4.49 20.64
N ALA A 171 -8.95 4.27 21.83
CA ALA A 171 -8.46 4.88 23.06
C ALA A 171 -7.00 4.47 23.35
N THR A 172 -6.67 3.20 23.13
CA THR A 172 -5.32 2.68 23.36
C THR A 172 -4.35 3.15 22.27
N LEU A 173 -4.79 3.15 21.00
CA LEU A 173 -4.01 3.70 19.89
C LEU A 173 -3.72 5.20 20.08
N ARG A 174 -4.67 5.97 20.60
CA ARG A 174 -4.48 7.41 20.88
C ARG A 174 -3.44 7.64 21.98
N ARG A 175 -3.45 6.82 23.04
CA ARG A 175 -2.42 6.85 24.10
C ARG A 175 -1.02 6.50 23.59
N LEU A 176 -0.91 5.66 22.56
CA LEU A 176 0.35 5.37 21.88
C LEU A 176 0.86 6.55 21.02
N GLN A 177 0.04 7.60 20.85
CA GLN A 177 0.36 8.80 20.04
C GLN A 177 0.76 8.48 18.59
N VAL A 178 0.27 7.36 18.05
CA VAL A 178 0.46 7.02 16.64
C VAL A 178 -0.48 7.87 15.79
N ALA A 179 0.05 8.50 14.75
CA ALA A 179 -0.77 9.25 13.78
C ALA A 179 -1.33 8.33 12.69
N THR A 180 -0.68 7.19 12.44
CA THR A 180 -1.07 6.29 11.36
C THR A 180 -1.06 4.84 11.79
N VAL A 181 -2.08 4.09 11.39
CA VAL A 181 -2.20 2.64 11.61
C VAL A 181 -2.36 1.96 10.26
N SER A 182 -1.56 0.93 10.01
CA SER A 182 -1.57 0.14 8.76
C SER A 182 -1.77 -1.32 9.11
N VAL A 183 -2.86 -1.93 8.68
CA VAL A 183 -3.17 -3.34 8.97
C VAL A 183 -3.04 -4.18 7.71
N LEU A 184 -2.27 -5.27 7.81
CA LEU A 184 -2.10 -6.30 6.80
C LEU A 184 -2.85 -7.56 7.27
N ALA A 185 -3.88 -7.95 6.54
CA ALA A 185 -4.69 -9.14 6.83
C ALA A 185 -4.67 -10.13 5.64
N PRO A 186 -4.76 -11.45 5.87
CA PRO A 186 -4.67 -12.46 4.82
C PRO A 186 -5.80 -12.35 3.78
N GLY A 187 -5.45 -12.63 2.52
CA GLY A 187 -6.41 -12.67 1.42
C GLY A 187 -7.02 -11.31 1.03
N MET A 188 -6.32 -10.21 1.31
CA MET A 188 -6.49 -8.98 0.52
C MET A 188 -5.66 -9.19 -0.76
N SER A 189 -6.29 -9.21 -1.94
CA SER A 189 -5.65 -9.69 -3.18
C SER A 189 -4.44 -8.84 -3.64
N THR A 190 -3.72 -9.35 -4.66
CA THR A 190 -2.32 -9.10 -5.02
C THR A 190 -1.80 -7.65 -5.01
N MET A 191 -0.55 -7.52 -4.51
CA MET A 191 0.21 -6.32 -4.08
C MET A 191 -0.36 -5.68 -2.81
N PRO A 192 0.43 -5.48 -1.74
CA PRO A 192 -0.07 -5.54 -0.37
C PRO A 192 -1.10 -4.44 -0.11
N LEU A 193 -2.37 -4.78 -0.32
CA LEU A 193 -3.50 -3.96 0.04
C LEU A 193 -3.57 -4.05 1.56
N ARG A 194 -2.97 -3.06 2.19
CA ARG A 194 -3.13 -2.78 3.61
C ARG A 194 -4.35 -1.88 3.79
N SER A 195 -4.99 -1.97 4.94
CA SER A 195 -5.97 -0.97 5.36
C SER A 195 -5.23 0.06 6.19
N GLY A 196 -5.13 1.27 5.67
CA GLY A 196 -4.42 2.36 6.33
C GLY A 196 -5.39 3.38 6.89
N PHE A 197 -5.05 3.90 8.06
CA PHE A 197 -5.84 4.87 8.79
C PHE A 197 -4.94 6.00 9.29
N VAL A 198 -5.48 7.22 9.27
CA VAL A 198 -4.82 8.43 9.77
C VAL A 198 -5.67 9.00 10.90
N TRP A 199 -5.03 9.44 11.97
CA TRP A 199 -5.70 10.15 13.05
C TRP A 199 -6.26 11.48 12.55
N ASP A 200 -7.57 11.70 12.77
CA ASP A 200 -8.26 12.94 12.49
C ASP A 200 -8.63 13.60 13.83
N GLU A 201 -7.92 14.67 14.18
CA GLU A 201 -8.15 15.42 15.42
C GLU A 201 -9.56 16.05 15.47
N ALA A 202 -10.12 16.44 14.31
CA ALA A 202 -11.43 17.09 14.28
C ALA A 202 -12.57 16.09 14.50
N ALA A 203 -12.41 14.87 13.99
CA ALA A 203 -13.39 13.80 14.13
C ALA A 203 -13.14 12.89 15.35
N ASP A 204 -12.07 13.13 16.11
CA ASP A 204 -11.59 12.29 17.23
C ASP A 204 -11.63 10.79 16.89
N CYS A 205 -11.13 10.44 15.70
CA CYS A 205 -11.11 9.05 15.24
C CYS A 205 -10.00 8.79 14.22
N PHE A 206 -9.74 7.51 13.97
CA PHE A 206 -8.91 7.06 12.88
C PHE A 206 -9.74 7.01 11.60
N LYS A 207 -9.47 7.94 10.67
CA LYS A 207 -10.10 8.00 9.36
C LYS A 207 -9.41 7.03 8.40
N TYR A 208 -10.21 6.31 7.60
CA TYR A 208 -9.66 5.46 6.56
C TYR A 208 -8.98 6.32 5.48
N ASP A 209 -7.73 6.02 5.15
CA ASP A 209 -6.97 6.72 4.13
C ASP A 209 -6.75 5.83 2.89
N PRO A 210 -7.35 6.18 1.73
CA PRO A 210 -7.19 5.41 0.50
C PRO A 210 -5.76 5.39 -0.05
N PHE A 211 -4.92 6.39 0.25
CA PHE A 211 -3.53 6.44 -0.18
C PHE A 211 -2.68 5.39 0.53
N LEU A 212 -2.94 5.20 1.81
CA LEU A 212 -2.20 4.27 2.65
C LEU A 212 -2.40 2.80 2.25
N ARG A 213 -3.36 2.51 1.36
CA ARG A 213 -3.51 1.18 0.76
C ARG A 213 -2.34 0.79 -0.15
N GLN A 214 -1.70 1.76 -0.78
CA GLN A 214 -0.66 1.53 -1.81
C GLN A 214 0.75 1.81 -1.29
N VAL A 215 0.87 2.80 -0.41
CA VAL A 215 2.15 3.24 0.15
C VAL A 215 2.05 3.32 1.67
N GLU A 216 3.18 3.11 2.34
CA GLU A 216 3.23 3.22 3.80
C GLU A 216 3.17 4.69 4.25
N GLY A 217 2.71 4.95 5.47
CA GLY A 217 2.58 6.31 6.02
C GLY A 217 3.82 7.20 5.80
N PRO A 218 5.04 6.72 6.13
CA PRO A 218 6.26 7.50 5.87
C PRO A 218 6.49 7.82 4.40
N VAL A 219 6.15 6.89 3.49
CA VAL A 219 6.27 7.11 2.05
C VAL A 219 5.20 8.07 1.54
N ALA A 220 3.96 7.96 2.04
CA ALA A 220 2.87 8.89 1.72
C ALA A 220 3.23 10.35 2.07
N ARG A 221 3.90 10.55 3.21
CA ARG A 221 4.44 11.85 3.65
C ARG A 221 5.54 12.38 2.71
N LEU A 222 6.49 11.53 2.33
CA LEU A 222 7.55 11.91 1.37
C LEU A 222 6.99 12.25 0.00
N LEU A 223 5.89 11.59 -0.39
CA LEU A 223 5.17 11.89 -1.61
C LEU A 223 4.18 13.06 -1.42
N GLU A 224 4.06 13.65 -0.22
CA GLU A 224 3.14 14.75 0.12
C GLU A 224 1.69 14.52 -0.38
N LEU A 225 1.17 13.30 -0.20
CA LEU A 225 -0.15 12.91 -0.71
C LEU A 225 -1.30 13.65 -0.04
N ASP A 226 -1.07 14.22 1.14
CA ASP A 226 -1.98 15.14 1.82
C ASP A 226 -2.32 16.37 0.97
N LYS A 227 -1.42 16.81 0.08
CA LYS A 227 -1.66 17.92 -0.86
C LYS A 227 -2.60 17.55 -2.01
N LEU A 228 -2.96 16.28 -2.18
CA LEU A 228 -3.97 15.84 -3.16
C LEU A 228 -5.37 16.00 -2.56
N SER A 229 -5.76 17.24 -2.28
CA SER A 229 -6.99 17.62 -1.54
C SER A 229 -8.31 17.44 -2.31
N SER A 230 -8.33 16.65 -3.39
CA SER A 230 -9.52 16.50 -4.24
C SER A 230 -10.56 15.54 -3.65
N GLN A 231 -11.85 15.83 -3.88
CA GLN A 231 -12.99 15.03 -3.41
C GLN A 231 -12.98 13.58 -3.94
N GLN A 232 -12.37 13.33 -5.10
CA GLN A 232 -12.23 12.00 -5.67
C GLN A 232 -10.81 11.77 -6.16
N VAL A 233 -10.13 10.79 -5.54
CA VAL A 233 -8.80 10.34 -5.94
C VAL A 233 -8.85 8.85 -6.25
N ALA A 234 -8.40 8.47 -7.43
CA ALA A 234 -8.24 7.10 -7.85
C ALA A 234 -6.76 6.81 -8.12
N TYR A 235 -6.22 5.82 -7.41
CA TYR A 235 -4.87 5.33 -7.67
C TYR A 235 -4.85 4.54 -8.98
N THR A 236 -3.88 4.84 -9.83
CA THR A 236 -3.61 4.08 -11.06
C THR A 236 -2.20 3.47 -10.94
N PRO A 237 -2.06 2.14 -11.04
CA PRO A 237 -0.74 1.52 -10.97
C PRO A 237 0.12 1.92 -12.18
N SER A 238 1.39 2.23 -11.91
CA SER A 238 2.43 2.41 -12.94
C SER A 238 3.09 1.07 -13.27
N ARG A 239 3.76 0.98 -14.43
CA ARG A 239 4.63 -0.16 -14.77
C ARG A 239 5.84 -0.25 -13.85
N ASN A 240 6.27 0.89 -13.33
CA ASN A 240 7.38 0.98 -12.41
C ASN A 240 6.85 1.42 -11.03
N ARG A 241 7.10 0.58 -10.03
CA ARG A 241 6.59 0.72 -8.65
C ARG A 241 7.17 1.92 -7.89
N GLN A 242 8.15 2.63 -8.44
CA GLN A 242 8.64 3.88 -7.90
C GLN A 242 7.72 5.07 -8.20
N TRP A 243 6.88 4.94 -9.23
CA TRP A 243 5.97 5.96 -9.69
C TRP A 243 4.54 5.63 -9.28
N HIS A 244 3.87 6.57 -8.62
CA HIS A 244 2.49 6.47 -8.17
C HIS A 244 1.64 7.49 -8.90
N MET A 245 0.62 7.03 -9.61
CA MET A 245 -0.29 7.90 -10.35
C MET A 245 -1.63 8.02 -9.61
N TYR A 246 -2.13 9.25 -9.53
CA TYR A 246 -3.36 9.60 -8.84
C TYR A 246 -4.23 10.42 -9.80
N ALA A 247 -5.30 9.81 -10.28
CA ALA A 247 -6.33 10.50 -11.03
C ALA A 247 -7.23 11.22 -10.03
N CYS A 248 -7.17 12.55 -10.04
CA CYS A 248 -7.97 13.42 -9.20
C CYS A 248 -9.09 14.03 -10.05
N SER A 249 -10.32 14.01 -9.57
CA SER A 249 -11.36 14.86 -10.12
C SER A 249 -11.83 15.87 -9.08
N ASP A 250 -11.86 17.13 -9.53
CA ASP A 250 -12.38 18.24 -8.77
C ASP A 250 -13.68 18.70 -9.42
N ARG A 251 -14.74 18.78 -8.62
CA ARG A 251 -16.06 19.20 -9.08
C ARG A 251 -16.39 20.51 -8.41
N GLU A 252 -16.15 21.58 -9.14
CA GLU A 252 -16.57 22.89 -8.70
C GLU A 252 -18.12 22.97 -8.74
N PRO A 253 -18.79 23.57 -7.74
CA PRO A 253 -20.25 23.52 -7.61
C PRO A 253 -21.02 24.04 -8.84
N ARG A 254 -20.39 24.87 -9.67
CA ARG A 254 -20.99 25.50 -10.86
C ARG A 254 -20.14 25.33 -12.13
N GLY A 255 -19.11 24.49 -12.10
CA GLY A 255 -18.13 24.33 -13.18
C GLY A 255 -18.09 22.92 -13.77
N PRO A 256 -17.41 22.73 -14.93
CA PRO A 256 -17.13 21.40 -15.46
C PRO A 256 -16.21 20.63 -14.52
N GLU A 257 -16.37 19.30 -14.48
CA GLU A 257 -15.48 18.43 -13.70
C GLU A 257 -14.05 18.52 -14.25
N LEU A 258 -13.12 18.99 -13.43
CA LEU A 258 -11.72 19.09 -13.79
C LEU A 258 -11.01 17.80 -13.42
N LYS A 259 -10.52 17.07 -14.42
CA LYS A 259 -9.75 15.84 -14.25
C LYS A 259 -8.26 16.14 -14.35
N ARG A 260 -7.50 15.82 -13.30
CA ARG A 260 -6.05 15.98 -13.23
C ARG A 260 -5.40 14.62 -12.96
N LEU A 261 -4.24 14.39 -13.54
CA LEU A 261 -3.39 13.25 -13.19
C LEU A 261 -2.18 13.76 -12.45
N PHE A 262 -2.05 13.40 -11.18
CA PHE A 262 -0.88 13.68 -10.38
C PHE A 262 0.01 12.46 -10.37
N LEU A 263 1.27 12.67 -10.71
CA LEU A 263 2.28 11.66 -10.64
C LEU A 263 3.25 12.03 -9.52
N ARG A 264 3.48 11.09 -8.62
CA ARG A 264 4.42 11.26 -7.52
C ARG A 264 5.32 10.04 -7.44
N GLY A 265 6.61 10.26 -7.26
CA GLY A 265 7.57 9.16 -7.14
C GLY A 265 8.76 9.60 -6.33
N GLN A 266 9.43 8.63 -5.73
CA GLN A 266 10.69 8.85 -5.07
C GLN A 266 11.80 8.29 -5.95
N VAL A 267 12.68 9.17 -6.43
CA VAL A 267 13.90 8.74 -7.11
C VAL A 267 14.83 8.14 -6.06
N ARG A 268 14.89 6.81 -6.01
CA ARG A 268 15.87 6.07 -5.20
C ARG A 268 17.05 5.73 -6.10
N GLN A 269 18.25 5.61 -5.54
CA GLN A 269 19.39 5.02 -6.24
C GLN A 269 19.08 3.56 -6.57
N LEU A 270 18.41 3.30 -7.69
CA LEU A 270 18.02 1.96 -8.09
C LEU A 270 18.27 1.79 -9.59
N GLY A 271 19.46 1.29 -9.91
CA GLY A 271 19.72 0.44 -11.07
C GLY A 271 19.74 1.07 -12.47
N HIS A 272 19.11 2.23 -12.70
CA HIS A 272 19.12 2.82 -14.04
C HIS A 272 20.49 3.45 -14.33
N PRO A 273 21.29 2.93 -15.31
CA PRO A 273 22.68 3.36 -15.51
C PRO A 273 22.79 4.87 -15.76
N ALA A 274 21.80 5.44 -16.46
CA ALA A 274 21.76 6.88 -16.74
C ALA A 274 21.52 7.74 -15.49
N LEU A 275 20.68 7.30 -14.54
CA LEU A 275 20.46 8.02 -13.28
C LEU A 275 21.67 7.92 -12.36
N LEU A 276 22.27 6.74 -12.29
CA LEU A 276 23.50 6.53 -11.54
C LEU A 276 24.63 7.41 -12.09
N ALA A 277 24.87 7.40 -13.41
CA ALA A 277 25.88 8.22 -14.04
C ALA A 277 25.63 9.73 -13.83
N ALA A 278 24.37 10.18 -14.01
CA ALA A 278 24.01 11.57 -13.76
C ALA A 278 24.22 11.98 -12.30
N GLN A 279 23.90 11.09 -11.35
CA GLN A 279 24.05 11.37 -9.92
C GLN A 279 25.52 11.40 -9.49
N TYR A 280 26.36 10.48 -9.99
CA TYR A 280 27.81 10.52 -9.74
C TYR A 280 28.49 11.74 -10.36
N SER A 281 27.93 12.28 -11.44
CA SER A 281 28.43 13.51 -12.06
C SER A 281 28.07 14.78 -11.27
N GLY A 282 27.22 14.71 -10.25
CA GLY A 282 26.72 15.87 -9.51
C GLY A 282 25.83 16.81 -10.33
N ASN A 283 25.43 16.40 -11.54
CA ASN A 283 24.67 17.23 -12.47
C ASN A 283 23.17 17.06 -12.22
N THR A 284 22.61 17.92 -11.36
CA THR A 284 21.18 17.92 -11.01
C THR A 284 20.25 17.98 -12.24
N PRO A 285 20.50 18.82 -13.27
CA PRO A 285 19.73 18.77 -14.51
C PRO A 285 19.74 17.40 -15.21
N ALA A 286 20.89 16.72 -15.26
CA ALA A 286 20.98 15.39 -15.88
C ALA A 286 20.21 14.33 -15.08
N VAL A 287 20.21 14.44 -13.74
CA VAL A 287 19.41 13.56 -12.87
C VAL A 287 17.92 13.77 -13.14
N ALA A 288 17.48 15.02 -13.26
CA ALA A 288 16.09 15.35 -13.57
C ALA A 288 15.68 14.80 -14.95
N ALA A 289 16.51 14.98 -15.98
CA ALA A 289 16.23 14.48 -17.33
C ALA A 289 16.17 12.94 -17.37
N ALA A 290 17.08 12.25 -16.70
CA ALA A 290 17.08 10.80 -16.62
C ALA A 290 15.86 10.27 -15.84
N ALA A 291 15.42 10.96 -14.78
CA ALA A 291 14.22 10.62 -14.03
C ALA A 291 12.94 10.81 -14.87
N VAL A 292 12.86 11.90 -15.66
CA VAL A 292 11.74 12.15 -16.58
C VAL A 292 11.69 11.07 -17.67
N LYS A 293 12.83 10.64 -18.20
CA LYS A 293 12.86 9.56 -19.20
C LYS A 293 12.38 8.23 -18.62
N GLU A 294 12.87 7.83 -17.45
CA GLU A 294 12.40 6.61 -16.78
C GLU A 294 10.90 6.68 -16.50
N LEU A 295 10.41 7.86 -16.14
CA LEU A 295 8.99 8.11 -15.97
C LEU A 295 8.20 7.90 -17.26
N GLU A 296 8.62 8.49 -18.38
CA GLU A 296 7.93 8.34 -19.67
C GLU A 296 7.80 6.85 -20.07
N GLU A 297 8.83 6.06 -19.81
CA GLU A 297 8.81 4.60 -20.04
C GLU A 297 7.85 3.85 -19.10
N ALA A 298 7.63 4.38 -17.89
CA ALA A 298 6.77 3.80 -16.88
C ALA A 298 5.27 4.06 -17.11
N LEU A 299 4.93 5.10 -17.87
CA LEU A 299 3.54 5.43 -18.17
C LEU A 299 2.90 4.34 -19.06
N PRO A 300 1.63 3.97 -18.82
CA PRO A 300 0.92 3.10 -19.74
C PRO A 300 0.78 3.79 -21.11
N PRO A 301 0.82 3.04 -22.23
CA PRO A 301 0.69 3.60 -23.56
C PRO A 301 -0.65 4.33 -23.66
N SER A 302 -0.61 5.58 -24.10
CA SER A 302 -1.81 6.36 -24.36
C SER A 302 -2.66 5.64 -25.40
N ARG A 303 -3.91 5.30 -25.06
CA ARG A 303 -4.93 4.81 -26.01
C ARG A 303 -5.16 5.92 -27.05
N GLY A 304 -4.34 5.95 -28.10
CA GLY A 304 -4.35 7.00 -29.11
C GLY A 304 -3.02 7.17 -29.84
N ALA A 305 -1.90 6.77 -29.23
CA ALA A 305 -0.64 6.65 -29.95
C ALA A 305 -0.71 5.40 -30.84
N ARG A 306 -1.09 5.58 -32.12
CA ARG A 306 -0.77 4.58 -33.14
C ARG A 306 0.73 4.32 -33.00
N VAL A 307 1.09 3.09 -32.63
CA VAL A 307 2.45 2.59 -32.82
C VAL A 307 2.80 2.94 -34.27
N PRO A 308 3.85 3.74 -34.54
CA PRO A 308 4.32 3.86 -35.91
C PRO A 308 4.65 2.44 -36.33
N LEU A 309 3.97 1.98 -37.37
CA LEU A 309 4.14 0.66 -37.98
C LEU A 309 5.64 0.50 -38.21
N ALA A 310 6.34 -0.15 -37.27
CA ALA A 310 7.75 -0.44 -37.41
C ALA A 310 7.84 -1.21 -38.72
N ALA A 311 8.61 -0.64 -39.65
CA ALA A 311 8.81 -1.18 -40.97
C ALA A 311 9.07 -2.68 -40.83
N ARG A 312 8.09 -3.49 -41.25
CA ARG A 312 8.32 -4.91 -41.50
C ARG A 312 9.48 -4.94 -42.47
N ALA A 313 10.67 -5.28 -41.98
CA ALA A 313 11.78 -5.65 -42.84
C ALA A 313 11.23 -6.70 -43.82
N PRO A 314 11.38 -6.52 -45.14
CA PRO A 314 10.91 -7.51 -46.09
C PRO A 314 11.61 -8.83 -45.75
N ALA A 315 10.80 -9.86 -45.49
CA ALA A 315 11.30 -11.19 -45.25
C ALA A 315 12.22 -11.58 -46.42
N LEU A 316 13.52 -11.70 -46.13
CA LEU A 316 14.50 -12.28 -47.04
C LEU A 316 13.98 -13.67 -47.41
N ARG A 317 13.55 -13.83 -48.67
CA ARG A 317 13.20 -15.13 -49.22
C ARG A 317 14.41 -16.05 -49.08
N PRO A 318 14.27 -17.26 -48.50
CA PRO A 318 15.35 -18.22 -48.55
C PRO A 318 15.62 -18.61 -50.01
N PRO A 319 16.89 -18.85 -50.38
CA PRO A 319 17.25 -19.26 -51.73
C PRO A 319 16.62 -20.63 -52.07
N PRO A 320 16.26 -20.88 -53.34
CA PRO A 320 15.66 -22.14 -53.75
C PRO A 320 16.66 -23.29 -53.54
N THR A 321 16.21 -24.31 -52.82
CA THR A 321 16.93 -25.58 -52.68
C THR A 321 16.99 -26.30 -54.03
N PRO A 322 18.16 -26.87 -54.41
CA PRO A 322 18.30 -27.61 -55.66
C PRO A 322 17.45 -28.89 -55.64
N ARG A 323 16.64 -29.08 -56.69
CA ARG A 323 15.84 -30.29 -56.91
C ARG A 323 16.75 -31.52 -56.93
N ARG A 324 16.61 -32.39 -55.93
CA ARG A 324 17.08 -33.78 -56.02
C ARG A 324 16.24 -34.49 -57.09
N GLY A 325 16.90 -34.94 -58.15
CA GLY A 325 16.31 -35.86 -59.12
C GLY A 325 15.86 -37.13 -58.40
N SER A 326 14.62 -37.52 -58.66
CA SER A 326 14.08 -38.83 -58.33
C SER A 326 14.65 -39.88 -59.30
N PRO A 327 15.16 -41.02 -58.82
CA PRO A 327 15.56 -42.14 -59.66
C PRO A 327 14.43 -43.16 -59.84
N PHE A 328 14.63 -44.03 -60.85
CA PHE A 328 13.90 -45.24 -61.26
C PHE A 328 12.69 -45.03 -62.20
N SER A 329 12.74 -45.41 -63.50
CA SER A 329 13.00 -46.71 -64.20
C SER A 329 11.69 -47.42 -64.54
N PRO A 330 11.61 -48.34 -65.53
CA PRO A 330 12.53 -48.65 -66.65
C PRO A 330 11.99 -48.23 -68.02
#